data_AF-A0A3E2VW35-F1
#
_entry.id   AF-A0A3E2VW35-F1
#
_cell.length_a   1.000
_cell.length_b   1.000
_cell.length_c   1.000
_cell.angle_alpha   90.00
_cell.angle_beta   90.00
_cell.angle_gamma   90.00
#
_symmetry.space_group_name_H-M   'P 1'
#
loop_
_entity.id
_entity.type
_entity.pdbx_description
1 polymer ?
#
loop_
_entity_poly.entity_id
_entity_poly.type
_entity_poly.pdbx_seq_one_letter_code
_entity_poly.pdbx_strand_id
1 'polypeptide(L)'
;MSACKFKKEGILCILIFVLFLSFCQLYRINEAAGLRKQEIAVIQTYQSVLPSSREVSAYIENQAEREKIEFSLAEYDALTKEAMNALAKEDYPVYTRSMTKICLLSALYRYQLYTHSGLSGVVSEAVMQREKEKMDAMFEELGMQQSAYSFLVKTDLYGNPESILQEFPGIVTRARMYEQYHEKGCSLLSADSYDGMSSLYHIAEKLLPVLLLVLSTLICMDMIYFDYKSGTLKLLLTQPKKRSFYLQRLCVQYFKRLVLLLIIPLTPVFLFTGAADRYAEVDAPMLAYSKGFTSFEGLDNQIEKTNLIYNEEKEIYFFHTRISPWNPGDMEPQPEMEILPFWKALLACTLFTAVLLMFYVILQLFFHVLLANPIAAAAAALFTAFAGIFLSPPQKATAVYNLVNPFTYRNPVYAVTGYIGPSYLWSLTIVAAAGVLLFAAACLLFRKKDMGSM
;
A
#
# COMPACT_ATOMS: atom_id res chain seq x y z
N MET A 1 -30.15 -33.45 21.99
CA MET A 1 -29.44 -32.34 21.32
C MET A 1 -28.29 -32.91 20.51
N SER A 2 -28.40 -32.87 19.17
CA SER A 2 -27.35 -33.32 18.25
C SER A 2 -26.17 -32.36 18.34
N ALA A 3 -25.05 -32.79 18.91
CA ALA A 3 -23.80 -32.05 18.89
C ALA A 3 -23.41 -31.78 17.43
N CYS A 4 -23.38 -30.52 17.03
CA CYS A 4 -22.93 -30.09 15.71
C CYS A 4 -21.46 -30.50 15.55
N LYS A 5 -21.19 -31.61 14.86
CA LYS A 5 -19.83 -32.05 14.53
C LYS A 5 -19.25 -31.08 13.52
N PHE A 6 -18.59 -30.02 13.99
CA PHE A 6 -17.77 -29.19 13.11
C PHE A 6 -16.70 -30.07 12.45
N LYS A 7 -16.72 -30.15 11.12
CA LYS A 7 -15.59 -30.72 10.36
C LYS A 7 -14.34 -29.90 10.67
N LYS A 8 -13.15 -30.53 10.64
CA LYS A 8 -11.84 -29.88 10.92
C LYS A 8 -11.68 -28.52 10.23
N GLU A 9 -12.17 -28.40 9.00
CA GLU A 9 -12.18 -27.16 8.21
C GLU A 9 -12.99 -26.04 8.85
N GLY A 10 -14.15 -26.35 9.43
CA GLY A 10 -14.97 -25.36 10.13
C GLY A 10 -14.27 -24.80 11.36
N ILE A 11 -13.55 -25.66 12.11
CA ILE A 11 -12.73 -25.22 13.24
C ILE A 11 -11.60 -24.31 12.76
N LEU A 12 -10.93 -24.68 11.66
CA LEU A 12 -9.87 -23.86 11.09
C LEU A 12 -10.39 -22.49 10.60
N CYS A 13 -11.55 -22.45 9.93
CA CYS A 13 -12.19 -21.18 9.55
C CYS A 13 -12.48 -20.29 10.77
N ILE A 14 -12.98 -20.88 11.87
CA ILE A 14 -13.24 -20.13 13.10
C ILE A 14 -11.94 -19.58 13.69
N LEU A 15 -10.87 -20.38 13.72
CA LEU A 15 -9.56 -19.92 14.21
C LEU A 15 -8.98 -18.78 13.35
N ILE A 16 -9.06 -18.90 12.02
CA ILE A 16 -8.62 -17.85 11.10
C ILE A 16 -9.48 -16.58 11.27
N PHE A 17 -10.80 -16.74 11.44
CA PHE A 17 -11.69 -15.62 11.73
C PHE A 17 -11.31 -14.91 13.03
N VAL A 18 -11.10 -15.66 14.12
CA VAL A 18 -10.68 -15.10 15.41
C VAL A 18 -9.32 -14.42 15.29
N LEU A 19 -8.36 -14.99 14.54
CA LEU A 19 -7.07 -14.37 14.27
C LEU A 19 -7.24 -13.02 13.54
N PHE A 20 -7.99 -12.99 12.44
CA PHE A 20 -8.23 -11.76 11.69
C PHE A 20 -8.94 -10.70 12.51
N LEU A 21 -10.00 -11.08 13.22
CA LEU A 21 -10.73 -10.14 14.06
C LEU A 21 -9.86 -9.59 15.19
N SER A 22 -9.13 -10.46 15.90
CA SER A 22 -8.24 -10.05 17.01
C SER A 22 -7.12 -9.13 16.52
N PHE A 23 -6.57 -9.42 15.34
CA PHE A 23 -5.56 -8.57 14.70
C PHE A 23 -6.13 -7.18 14.37
N CYS A 24 -7.33 -7.10 13.77
CA CYS A 24 -7.94 -5.82 13.44
C CYS A 24 -8.29 -5.00 14.69
N GLN A 25 -8.69 -5.64 15.79
CA GLN A 25 -9.00 -4.94 17.05
C GLN A 25 -7.78 -4.19 17.64
N LEU A 26 -6.55 -4.54 17.27
CA LEU A 26 -5.36 -3.81 17.72
C LEU A 26 -5.33 -2.37 17.21
N TYR A 27 -5.87 -2.12 16.01
CA TYR A 27 -5.89 -0.80 15.37
C TYR A 27 -6.94 0.13 15.97
N ARG A 28 -8.09 -0.42 16.37
CA ARG A 28 -9.19 0.32 17.00
C ARG A 28 -8.76 1.12 18.24
N ILE A 29 -7.79 0.63 19.00
CA ILE A 29 -7.35 1.29 20.24
C ILE A 29 -6.60 2.61 19.95
N ASN A 30 -5.90 2.67 18.82
CA ASN A 30 -5.00 3.79 18.50
C ASN A 30 -5.54 4.74 17.43
N GLU A 31 -6.58 4.36 16.69
CA GLU A 31 -7.12 5.09 15.53
C GLU A 31 -7.17 6.62 15.69
N ALA A 32 -7.93 7.14 16.67
CA ALA A 32 -8.08 8.58 16.85
C ALA A 32 -6.77 9.28 17.25
N ALA A 33 -5.94 8.63 18.07
CA ALA A 33 -4.66 9.17 18.51
C ALA A 33 -3.62 9.16 17.37
N GLY A 34 -3.61 8.09 16.58
CA GLY A 34 -2.77 7.91 15.39
C GLY A 34 -3.07 8.96 14.34
N LEU A 35 -4.34 9.13 13.98
CA LEU A 35 -4.79 10.15 13.03
C LEU A 35 -4.41 11.56 13.48
N ARG A 36 -4.73 11.94 14.73
CA ARG A 36 -4.39 13.27 15.26
C ARG A 36 -2.89 13.52 15.24
N LYS A 37 -2.09 12.53 15.63
CA LYS A 37 -0.62 12.64 15.63
C LYS A 37 -0.08 12.87 14.21
N GLN A 38 -0.62 12.16 13.22
CA GLN A 38 -0.22 12.31 11.81
C GLN A 38 -0.59 13.69 11.27
N GLU A 39 -1.83 14.13 11.49
CA GLU A 39 -2.33 15.39 10.94
C GLU A 39 -1.71 16.64 11.59
N ILE A 40 -1.43 16.59 12.90
CA ILE A 40 -0.69 17.66 13.57
C ILE A 40 0.72 17.79 12.98
N ALA A 41 1.38 16.67 12.70
CA ALA A 41 2.72 16.69 12.12
C ALA A 41 2.73 17.33 10.72
N VAL A 42 1.75 17.00 9.86
CA VAL A 42 1.62 17.60 8.52
C VAL A 42 1.46 19.12 8.61
N ILE A 43 0.57 19.60 9.48
CA ILE A 43 0.33 21.02 9.69
C ILE A 43 1.61 21.74 10.16
N GLN A 44 2.29 21.18 11.16
CA GLN A 44 3.53 21.74 11.71
C GLN A 44 4.62 21.84 10.63
N THR A 45 4.75 20.83 9.77
CA THR A 45 5.73 20.85 8.69
C THR A 45 5.43 21.98 7.70
N TYR A 46 4.19 22.16 7.25
CA TYR A 46 3.87 23.25 6.32
C TYR A 46 4.03 24.63 6.94
N GLN A 47 3.70 24.80 8.23
CA GLN A 47 3.97 26.05 8.94
C GLN A 47 5.46 26.37 9.04
N SER A 48 6.31 25.36 9.27
CA SER A 48 7.75 25.56 9.47
C SER A 48 8.50 26.10 8.24
N VAL A 49 7.92 25.94 7.05
CA VAL A 49 8.54 26.34 5.77
C VAL A 49 8.12 27.76 5.35
N LEU A 50 7.06 28.32 5.93
CA LEU A 50 6.62 29.67 5.57
C LEU A 50 7.47 30.76 6.24
N PRO A 51 7.68 31.91 5.56
CA PRO A 51 8.40 33.03 6.14
C PRO A 51 7.61 33.65 7.29
N SER A 52 8.30 34.03 8.35
CA SER A 52 7.74 34.74 9.49
C SER A 52 7.48 36.22 9.17
N SER A 53 6.51 36.84 9.84
CA SER A 53 6.23 38.29 9.68
C SER A 53 7.46 39.17 9.97
N ARG A 54 8.37 38.71 10.84
CA ARG A 54 9.63 39.40 11.14
C ARG A 54 10.56 39.40 9.93
N GLU A 55 10.66 38.30 9.20
CA GLU A 55 11.45 38.20 7.97
C GLU A 55 10.84 39.08 6.86
N VAL A 56 9.52 39.06 6.71
CA VAL A 56 8.82 39.93 5.74
C VAL A 56 9.11 41.41 6.01
N SER A 57 9.01 41.85 7.26
CA SER A 57 9.30 43.24 7.65
C SER A 57 10.76 43.63 7.43
N ALA A 58 11.70 42.68 7.56
CA ALA A 58 13.13 42.92 7.39
C ALA A 58 13.55 43.00 5.92
N TYR A 59 12.84 42.31 5.02
CA TYR A 59 13.28 42.12 3.63
C TYR A 59 12.44 42.83 2.57
N ILE A 60 11.21 43.25 2.88
CA ILE A 60 10.33 43.93 1.92
C ILE A 60 10.18 45.40 2.31
N GLU A 61 10.78 46.29 1.54
CA GLU A 61 10.70 47.75 1.75
C GLU A 61 9.39 48.36 1.22
N ASN A 62 8.81 47.77 0.17
CA ASN A 62 7.57 48.25 -0.42
C ASN A 62 6.37 47.94 0.49
N GLN A 63 5.68 48.98 0.97
CA GLN A 63 4.56 48.86 1.89
C GLN A 63 3.40 48.03 1.30
N ALA A 64 3.03 48.24 0.04
CA ALA A 64 1.89 47.54 -0.57
C ALA A 64 2.18 46.04 -0.77
N GLU A 65 3.43 45.69 -1.10
CA GLU A 65 3.87 44.31 -1.22
C GLU A 65 3.93 43.63 0.15
N ARG A 66 4.43 44.34 1.16
CA ARG A 66 4.45 43.88 2.56
C ARG A 66 3.04 43.57 3.06
N GLU A 67 2.10 44.50 2.90
CA GLU A 67 0.70 44.32 3.32
C GLU A 67 0.05 43.10 2.65
N LYS A 68 0.35 42.85 1.37
CA LYS A 68 -0.15 41.68 0.64
C LYS A 68 0.43 40.35 1.15
N ILE A 69 1.73 40.33 1.49
CA ILE A 69 2.37 39.15 2.07
C ILE A 69 1.86 38.90 3.49
N GLU A 70 1.73 39.95 4.30
CA GLU A 70 1.18 39.85 5.66
C GLU A 70 -0.27 39.36 5.64
N PHE A 71 -1.09 39.82 4.69
CA PHE A 71 -2.44 39.30 4.47
C PHE A 71 -2.42 37.79 4.16
N SER A 72 -1.55 37.36 3.25
CA SER A 72 -1.43 35.95 2.85
C SER A 72 -1.01 35.05 4.01
N LEU A 73 -0.05 35.51 4.83
CA LEU A 73 0.38 34.79 6.04
C LEU A 73 -0.71 34.77 7.12
N ALA A 74 -1.43 35.88 7.33
CA ALA A 74 -2.52 35.94 8.29
C ALA A 74 -3.68 35.00 7.92
N GLU A 75 -4.03 34.91 6.63
CA GLU A 75 -5.04 33.97 6.13
C GLU A 75 -4.57 32.52 6.32
N TYR A 76 -3.30 32.23 5.99
CA TYR A 76 -2.72 30.90 6.20
C TYR A 76 -2.75 30.47 7.68
N ASP A 77 -2.38 31.37 8.60
CA ASP A 77 -2.44 31.12 10.04
C ASP A 77 -3.87 30.93 10.55
N ALA A 78 -4.83 31.68 10.02
CA ALA A 78 -6.24 31.53 10.34
C ALA A 78 -6.78 30.16 9.91
N LEU A 79 -6.49 29.74 8.68
CA LEU A 79 -6.83 28.42 8.16
C LEU A 79 -6.19 27.30 8.98
N THR A 80 -4.93 27.48 9.39
CA THR A 80 -4.23 26.49 10.21
C THR A 80 -4.86 26.32 11.59
N LYS A 81 -5.23 27.43 12.25
CA LYS A 81 -5.96 27.40 13.53
C LYS A 81 -7.33 26.76 13.37
N GLU A 82 -8.03 27.05 12.28
CA GLU A 82 -9.31 26.42 11.95
C GLU A 82 -9.17 24.90 11.79
N ALA A 83 -8.19 24.46 11.00
CA ALA A 83 -7.89 23.04 10.81
C ALA A 83 -7.56 22.34 12.13
N MET A 84 -6.67 22.92 12.95
CA MET A 84 -6.32 22.34 14.27
C MET A 84 -7.53 22.22 15.20
N ASN A 85 -8.41 23.23 15.21
CA ASN A 85 -9.63 23.21 16.01
C ASN A 85 -10.66 22.19 15.49
N ALA A 86 -10.80 22.08 14.16
CA ALA A 86 -11.67 21.11 13.52
C ALA A 86 -11.20 19.68 13.79
N LEU A 87 -9.89 19.41 13.69
CA LEU A 87 -9.29 18.12 14.01
C LEU A 87 -9.52 17.72 15.47
N ALA A 88 -9.36 18.66 16.40
CA ALA A 88 -9.60 18.41 17.83
C ALA A 88 -11.06 18.07 18.15
N LYS A 89 -11.99 18.58 17.34
CA LYS A 89 -13.44 18.34 17.44
C LYS A 89 -13.94 17.20 16.55
N GLU A 90 -13.07 16.57 15.77
CA GLU A 90 -13.42 15.55 14.76
C GLU A 90 -14.41 16.06 13.69
N ASP A 91 -14.34 17.36 13.38
CA ASP A 91 -15.09 18.00 12.30
C ASP A 91 -14.34 17.85 10.96
N TYR A 92 -14.39 16.65 10.40
CA TYR A 92 -13.66 16.31 9.16
C TYR A 92 -14.06 17.14 7.94
N PRO A 93 -15.33 17.53 7.72
CA PRO A 93 -15.70 18.41 6.61
C PRO A 93 -15.00 19.77 6.65
N VAL A 94 -14.94 20.40 7.83
CA VAL A 94 -14.20 21.67 7.99
C VAL A 94 -12.70 21.42 7.85
N TYR A 95 -12.18 20.38 8.51
CA TYR A 95 -10.76 20.04 8.48
C TYR A 95 -10.23 19.83 7.06
N THR A 96 -10.88 18.96 6.28
CA THR A 96 -10.48 18.63 4.89
C THR A 96 -10.52 19.85 3.99
N ARG A 97 -11.52 20.72 4.16
CA ARG A 97 -11.62 21.98 3.40
C ARG A 97 -10.50 22.96 3.75
N SER A 98 -10.22 23.16 5.04
CA SER A 98 -9.13 24.04 5.49
C SER A 98 -7.77 23.49 5.05
N MET A 99 -7.55 22.17 5.16
CA MET A 99 -6.32 21.51 4.71
C MET A 99 -6.09 21.60 3.21
N THR A 100 -7.16 21.50 2.40
CA THR A 100 -7.06 21.71 0.95
C THR A 100 -6.51 23.09 0.63
N LYS A 101 -7.06 24.14 1.27
CA LYS A 101 -6.59 25.52 1.10
C LYS A 101 -5.16 25.72 1.60
N ILE A 102 -4.81 25.17 2.77
CA ILE A 102 -3.45 25.19 3.32
C ILE A 102 -2.45 24.58 2.35
N CYS A 103 -2.78 23.42 1.76
CA CYS A 103 -1.93 22.77 0.77
C CYS A 103 -1.78 23.62 -0.49
N LEU A 104 -2.85 24.23 -1.00
CA LEU A 104 -2.78 25.08 -2.20
C LEU A 104 -1.95 26.35 -1.97
N LEU A 105 -2.09 27.01 -0.82
CA LEU A 105 -1.24 28.15 -0.45
C LEU A 105 0.23 27.73 -0.29
N SER A 106 0.48 26.56 0.32
CA SER A 106 1.82 25.96 0.43
C SER A 106 2.43 25.60 -0.92
N ALA A 107 1.62 25.11 -1.86
CA ALA A 107 2.05 24.79 -3.22
C ALA A 107 2.33 26.07 -4.02
N LEU A 108 1.47 27.10 -3.89
CA LEU A 108 1.67 28.40 -4.52
C LEU A 108 2.98 29.05 -4.05
N TYR A 109 3.26 29.00 -2.75
CA TYR A 109 4.54 29.45 -2.20
C TYR A 109 5.73 28.76 -2.87
N ARG A 110 5.71 27.42 -2.98
CA ARG A 110 6.79 26.64 -3.60
C ARG A 110 6.92 26.89 -5.11
N TYR A 111 5.80 27.10 -5.79
CA TYR A 111 5.82 27.50 -7.20
C TYR A 111 6.44 28.89 -7.39
N GLN A 112 6.10 29.86 -6.53
CA GLN A 112 6.76 31.17 -6.54
C GLN A 112 8.27 31.03 -6.22
N LEU A 113 8.66 30.15 -5.30
CA LEU A 113 10.07 29.82 -5.06
C LEU A 113 10.76 29.30 -6.32
N TYR A 114 10.13 28.40 -7.05
CA TYR A 114 10.65 27.88 -8.31
C TYR A 114 10.86 29.00 -9.35
N THR A 115 9.87 29.88 -9.55
CA THR A 115 9.95 30.94 -10.56
C THR A 115 10.99 32.02 -10.22
N HIS A 116 11.26 32.27 -8.94
CA HIS A 116 12.21 33.32 -8.51
C HIS A 116 13.64 32.81 -8.28
N SER A 117 13.81 31.55 -7.85
CA SER A 117 15.13 31.02 -7.45
C SER A 117 16.04 30.63 -8.61
N GLY A 118 15.49 30.41 -9.80
CA GLY A 118 16.27 29.91 -10.95
C GLY A 118 16.85 28.50 -10.76
N LEU A 119 16.38 27.74 -9.76
CA LEU A 119 16.78 26.35 -9.46
C LEU A 119 16.19 25.36 -10.49
N SER A 120 16.43 25.61 -11.78
CA SER A 120 16.00 24.75 -12.87
C SER A 120 16.73 23.40 -12.82
N GLY A 121 16.00 22.30 -12.70
CA GLY A 121 16.55 20.94 -12.74
C GLY A 121 16.29 20.09 -11.50
N VAL A 122 15.83 20.68 -10.39
CA VAL A 122 15.47 19.94 -9.16
C VAL A 122 14.23 19.06 -9.38
N VAL A 123 13.24 19.59 -10.09
CA VAL A 123 12.06 18.88 -10.58
C VAL A 123 11.99 19.12 -12.08
N SER A 124 11.63 18.10 -12.87
CA SER A 124 11.49 18.28 -14.32
C SER A 124 10.44 19.34 -14.63
N GLU A 125 10.72 20.22 -15.60
CA GLU A 125 9.82 21.31 -16.00
C GLU A 125 8.45 20.78 -16.43
N ALA A 126 8.42 19.61 -17.09
CA ALA A 126 7.18 18.94 -17.46
C ALA A 126 6.32 18.53 -16.25
N VAL A 127 6.95 18.03 -15.17
CA VAL A 127 6.24 17.70 -13.93
C VAL A 127 5.75 18.98 -13.24
N MET A 128 6.60 20.00 -13.14
CA MET A 128 6.21 21.29 -12.55
C MET A 128 4.99 21.90 -13.25
N GLN A 129 5.01 21.94 -14.59
CA GLN A 129 3.91 22.49 -15.38
C GLN A 129 2.62 21.67 -15.22
N ARG A 130 2.73 20.33 -15.27
CA ARG A 130 1.58 19.44 -15.10
C ARG A 130 0.92 19.58 -13.72
N GLU A 131 1.71 19.68 -12.65
CA GLU A 131 1.17 19.86 -11.31
C GLU A 131 0.65 21.29 -11.08
N LYS A 132 1.26 22.30 -11.74
CA LYS A 132 0.75 23.67 -11.76
C LYS A 132 -0.65 23.74 -12.38
N GLU A 133 -0.87 23.08 -13.51
CA GLU A 133 -2.20 23.03 -14.16
C GLU A 133 -3.28 22.44 -13.23
N LYS A 134 -2.94 21.38 -12.49
CA LYS A 134 -3.84 20.78 -11.50
C LYS A 134 -4.11 21.74 -10.33
N MET A 135 -3.07 22.40 -9.82
CA MET A 135 -3.20 23.39 -8.76
C MET A 135 -4.13 24.54 -9.21
N ASP A 136 -4.00 24.99 -10.47
CA ASP A 136 -4.78 26.09 -11.03
C ASP A 136 -6.26 25.76 -11.12
N ALA A 137 -6.60 24.57 -11.61
CA ALA A 137 -7.96 24.07 -11.61
C ALA A 137 -8.57 24.06 -10.20
N MET A 138 -7.80 23.61 -9.19
CA MET A 138 -8.28 23.61 -7.80
C MET A 138 -8.50 25.02 -7.24
N PHE A 139 -7.62 25.98 -7.54
CA PHE A 139 -7.83 27.37 -7.13
C PHE A 139 -9.15 27.92 -7.72
N GLU A 140 -9.43 27.61 -8.99
CA GLU A 140 -10.68 28.00 -9.66
C GLU A 140 -11.91 27.36 -9.02
N GLU A 141 -11.89 26.04 -8.80
CA GLU A 141 -12.98 25.27 -8.15
C GLU A 141 -13.32 25.79 -6.74
N LEU A 142 -12.30 26.24 -6.00
CA LEU A 142 -12.46 26.82 -4.66
C LEU A 142 -12.84 28.30 -4.68
N GLY A 143 -12.90 28.95 -5.85
CA GLY A 143 -13.14 30.38 -5.99
C GLY A 143 -12.02 31.25 -5.44
N MET A 144 -10.80 30.72 -5.34
CA MET A 144 -9.62 31.41 -4.82
C MET A 144 -8.82 32.03 -5.98
N GLN A 145 -8.57 33.34 -5.92
CA GLN A 145 -7.73 34.02 -6.91
C GLN A 145 -6.26 33.95 -6.50
N GLN A 146 -5.43 33.22 -7.24
CA GLN A 146 -3.98 33.11 -6.95
C GLN A 146 -3.28 34.46 -6.86
N SER A 147 -3.70 35.42 -7.70
CA SER A 147 -3.16 36.78 -7.73
C SER A 147 -3.44 37.58 -6.45
N ALA A 148 -4.39 37.16 -5.62
CA ALA A 148 -4.63 37.75 -4.30
C ALA A 148 -3.53 37.40 -3.30
N TYR A 149 -2.82 36.28 -3.51
CA TYR A 149 -1.82 35.76 -2.60
C TYR A 149 -0.40 36.07 -3.07
N SER A 150 0.48 36.37 -2.12
CA SER A 150 1.90 36.59 -2.36
C SER A 150 2.70 36.17 -1.15
N PHE A 151 3.86 35.57 -1.36
CA PHE A 151 4.73 35.16 -0.26
C PHE A 151 6.12 35.76 -0.43
N LEU A 152 6.82 35.97 0.68
CA LEU A 152 8.23 36.32 0.64
C LEU A 152 9.02 35.10 0.15
N VAL A 153 9.60 35.24 -1.03
CA VAL A 153 10.40 34.18 -1.65
C VAL A 153 11.86 34.60 -1.66
N LYS A 154 12.67 33.98 -0.78
CA LYS A 154 14.13 34.09 -0.87
C LYS A 154 14.83 32.79 -0.52
N THR A 155 15.85 32.46 -1.31
CA THR A 155 16.63 31.22 -1.17
C THR A 155 17.55 31.21 0.05
N ASP A 156 17.99 32.38 0.53
CA ASP A 156 18.88 32.55 1.69
C ASP A 156 18.19 32.32 3.04
N LEU A 157 16.86 32.40 3.07
CA LEU A 157 16.04 32.07 4.25
C LEU A 157 16.04 30.57 4.58
N TYR A 158 16.39 29.71 3.61
CA TYR A 158 16.25 28.27 3.74
C TYR A 158 17.59 27.56 3.64
N GLY A 159 17.85 26.64 4.58
CA GLY A 159 19.07 25.83 4.57
C GLY A 159 19.17 24.88 3.37
N ASN A 160 18.04 24.52 2.74
CA ASN A 160 18.00 23.71 1.53
C ASN A 160 16.76 24.06 0.67
N PRO A 161 16.84 25.03 -0.25
CA PRO A 161 15.71 25.40 -1.10
C PRO A 161 15.34 24.31 -2.11
N GLU A 162 16.27 23.41 -2.49
CA GLU A 162 16.01 22.33 -3.43
C GLU A 162 15.04 21.29 -2.84
N SER A 163 15.22 20.91 -1.57
CA SER A 163 14.33 19.94 -0.91
C SER A 163 12.90 20.48 -0.77
N ILE A 164 12.75 21.78 -0.56
CA ILE A 164 11.44 22.46 -0.49
C ILE A 164 10.73 22.42 -1.84
N LEU A 165 11.47 22.59 -2.94
CA LEU A 165 10.91 22.51 -4.30
C LEU A 165 10.48 21.09 -4.68
N GLN A 166 11.18 20.06 -4.21
CA GLN A 166 10.81 18.67 -4.45
C GLN A 166 9.45 18.29 -3.85
N GLU A 167 8.96 19.03 -2.85
CA GLU A 167 7.65 18.77 -2.25
C GLU A 167 6.46 19.19 -3.13
N PHE A 168 6.67 20.09 -4.10
CA PHE A 168 5.58 20.72 -4.83
C PHE A 168 4.59 19.72 -5.44
N PRO A 169 5.02 18.66 -6.18
CA PRO A 169 4.11 17.65 -6.72
C PRO A 169 3.31 16.91 -5.64
N GLY A 170 3.93 16.64 -4.49
CA GLY A 170 3.29 15.96 -3.38
C GLY A 170 2.19 16.78 -2.73
N ILE A 171 2.46 18.06 -2.48
CA ILE A 171 1.52 18.98 -1.86
C ILE A 171 0.30 19.21 -2.75
N VAL A 172 0.49 19.33 -4.06
CA VAL A 172 -0.62 19.41 -5.01
C VAL A 172 -1.46 18.13 -4.96
N THR A 173 -0.81 16.97 -4.93
CA THR A 173 -1.52 15.68 -4.78
C THR A 173 -2.27 15.59 -3.44
N ARG A 174 -1.69 16.13 -2.36
CA ARG A 174 -2.31 16.18 -1.02
C ARG A 174 -3.54 17.06 -0.99
N ALA A 175 -3.47 18.24 -1.61
CA ALA A 175 -4.63 19.13 -1.76
C ALA A 175 -5.78 18.37 -2.43
N ARG A 176 -5.50 17.71 -3.57
CA ARG A 176 -6.50 16.92 -4.31
C ARG A 176 -7.09 15.79 -3.46
N MET A 177 -6.28 15.16 -2.61
CA MET A 177 -6.75 14.08 -1.75
C MET A 177 -7.68 14.59 -0.65
N TYR A 178 -7.34 15.69 0.04
CA TYR A 178 -8.24 16.31 1.02
C TYR A 178 -9.55 16.77 0.39
N GLU A 179 -9.49 17.35 -0.82
CA GLU A 179 -10.71 17.73 -1.55
C GLU A 179 -11.57 16.51 -1.89
N GLN A 180 -10.97 15.39 -2.33
CA GLN A 180 -11.72 14.15 -2.56
C GLN A 180 -12.34 13.56 -1.29
N TYR A 181 -11.67 13.67 -0.14
CA TYR A 181 -12.27 13.28 1.15
C TYR A 181 -13.47 14.19 1.47
N HIS A 182 -13.34 15.49 1.23
CA HIS A 182 -14.40 16.47 1.43
C HIS A 182 -15.63 16.18 0.55
N GLU A 183 -15.42 16.01 -0.76
CA GLU A 183 -16.49 15.74 -1.73
C GLU A 183 -17.25 14.45 -1.43
N LYS A 184 -16.54 13.41 -0.98
CA LYS A 184 -17.13 12.10 -0.67
C LYS A 184 -17.74 12.03 0.72
N GLY A 185 -17.49 13.02 1.59
CA GLY A 185 -17.94 13.00 2.98
C GLY A 185 -17.35 11.84 3.79
N CYS A 186 -16.17 11.38 3.41
CA CYS A 186 -15.45 10.29 4.09
C CYS A 186 -14.62 10.85 5.25
N SER A 187 -14.42 10.03 6.28
CA SER A 187 -13.46 10.34 7.34
C SER A 187 -12.03 10.17 6.82
N LEU A 188 -11.06 10.79 7.51
CA LEU A 188 -9.66 10.62 7.14
C LEU A 188 -9.15 9.27 7.60
N LEU A 189 -8.50 8.56 6.69
CA LEU A 189 -7.90 7.26 6.98
C LEU A 189 -6.46 7.43 7.47
N SER A 190 -6.11 6.83 8.60
CA SER A 190 -4.75 6.80 9.15
C SER A 190 -4.15 5.40 9.10
N ALA A 191 -2.89 5.28 9.50
CA ALA A 191 -2.23 3.99 9.73
C ALA A 191 -2.98 3.08 10.69
N ASP A 192 -3.67 3.69 11.65
CA ASP A 192 -4.41 3.01 12.68
C ASP A 192 -5.91 2.89 12.35
N SER A 193 -6.33 3.20 11.12
CA SER A 193 -7.74 3.18 10.75
C SER A 193 -8.36 1.79 10.90
N TYR A 194 -9.58 1.80 11.45
CA TYR A 194 -10.35 0.63 11.82
C TYR A 194 -11.74 0.70 11.19
N ASP A 195 -11.81 0.39 9.91
CA ASP A 195 -13.08 0.21 9.20
C ASP A 195 -13.07 -1.09 8.38
N GLY A 196 -14.14 -1.35 7.63
CA GLY A 196 -14.26 -2.51 6.75
C GLY A 196 -13.10 -2.66 5.76
N MET A 197 -12.78 -1.58 5.04
CA MET A 197 -11.74 -1.57 4.02
C MET A 197 -10.35 -1.53 4.62
N SER A 198 -10.10 -0.68 5.63
CA SER A 198 -8.80 -0.64 6.31
C SER A 198 -8.45 -1.98 6.99
N SER A 199 -9.43 -2.67 7.56
CA SER A 199 -9.23 -4.02 8.11
C SER A 199 -8.75 -5.02 7.06
N LEU A 200 -9.39 -5.04 5.88
CA LEU A 200 -8.96 -5.90 4.77
C LEU A 200 -7.56 -5.53 4.26
N TYR A 201 -7.27 -4.24 4.20
CA TYR A 201 -5.96 -3.73 3.82
C TYR A 201 -4.86 -4.18 4.79
N HIS A 202 -5.06 -3.98 6.10
CA HIS A 202 -4.12 -4.39 7.15
C HIS A 202 -3.86 -5.90 7.14
N ILE A 203 -4.92 -6.71 6.95
CA ILE A 203 -4.77 -8.16 6.79
C ILE A 203 -3.94 -8.48 5.54
N ALA A 204 -4.23 -7.82 4.42
CA ALA A 204 -3.52 -8.05 3.16
C ALA A 204 -2.04 -7.66 3.23
N GLU A 205 -1.72 -6.58 3.93
CA GLU A 205 -0.37 -6.06 4.05
C GLU A 205 0.46 -6.85 5.07
N LYS A 206 -0.05 -7.09 6.27
CA LYS A 206 0.74 -7.60 7.40
C LYS A 206 0.60 -9.10 7.60
N LEU A 207 -0.61 -9.65 7.46
CA LEU A 207 -0.87 -11.07 7.76
C LEU A 207 -0.72 -11.97 6.55
N LEU A 208 -1.31 -11.62 5.40
CA LEU A 208 -1.32 -12.49 4.22
C LEU A 208 0.08 -12.92 3.73
N PRO A 209 1.13 -12.07 3.72
CA PRO A 209 2.44 -12.49 3.20
C PRO A 209 3.01 -13.74 3.89
N VAL A 210 2.73 -13.90 5.19
CA VAL A 210 3.16 -15.07 5.98
C VAL A 210 2.07 -16.13 6.02
N LEU A 211 0.81 -15.72 6.21
CA LEU A 211 -0.32 -16.63 6.38
C LEU A 211 -0.55 -17.49 5.13
N LEU A 212 -0.42 -16.93 3.91
CA LEU A 212 -0.60 -17.69 2.67
C LEU A 212 0.41 -18.84 2.55
N LEU A 213 1.66 -18.62 2.94
CA LEU A 213 2.71 -19.63 2.93
C LEU A 213 2.44 -20.74 3.95
N VAL A 214 2.13 -20.37 5.20
CA VAL A 214 1.87 -21.35 6.27
C VAL A 214 0.60 -22.15 5.97
N LEU A 215 -0.48 -21.48 5.59
CA LEU A 215 -1.77 -22.10 5.32
C LEU A 215 -1.69 -23.04 4.11
N SER A 216 -1.06 -22.62 3.02
CA SER A 216 -0.86 -23.47 1.84
C SER A 216 -0.07 -24.73 2.19
N THR A 217 0.98 -24.61 3.00
CA THR A 217 1.78 -25.76 3.47
C THR A 217 0.92 -26.74 4.26
N LEU A 218 0.20 -26.27 5.28
CA LEU A 218 -0.60 -27.11 6.16
C LEU A 218 -1.69 -27.88 5.41
N ILE A 219 -2.42 -27.19 4.52
CA ILE A 219 -3.52 -27.79 3.76
C ILE A 219 -3.00 -28.76 2.69
N CYS A 220 -1.95 -28.39 1.96
CA CYS A 220 -1.36 -29.29 0.96
C CYS A 220 -0.83 -30.56 1.64
N MET A 221 -0.15 -30.43 2.78
CA MET A 221 0.37 -31.57 3.55
C MET A 221 -0.75 -32.51 4.03
N ASP A 222 -1.84 -31.99 4.62
CA ASP A 222 -2.96 -32.81 5.10
C ASP A 222 -3.63 -33.59 3.95
N MET A 223 -3.82 -32.94 2.80
CA MET A 223 -4.43 -33.57 1.62
C MET A 223 -3.53 -34.63 1.00
N ILE A 224 -2.24 -34.34 0.84
CA ILE A 224 -1.25 -35.28 0.34
C ILE A 224 -1.17 -36.51 1.26
N TYR A 225 -1.15 -36.29 2.57
CA TYR A 225 -1.10 -37.37 3.55
C TYR A 225 -2.36 -38.27 3.47
N PHE A 226 -3.53 -37.66 3.26
CA PHE A 226 -4.77 -38.41 3.02
C PHE A 226 -4.72 -39.24 1.73
N ASP A 227 -4.19 -38.69 0.63
CA ASP A 227 -4.04 -39.41 -0.64
C ASP A 227 -3.05 -40.58 -0.54
N TYR A 228 -1.97 -40.41 0.25
CA TYR A 228 -1.03 -41.49 0.55
C TYR A 228 -1.68 -42.61 1.36
N LYS A 229 -2.39 -42.26 2.44
CA LYS A 229 -3.03 -43.22 3.35
C LYS A 229 -4.20 -43.97 2.70
N SER A 230 -4.93 -43.33 1.79
CA SER A 230 -6.07 -43.94 1.09
C SER A 230 -5.67 -44.90 -0.03
N GLY A 231 -4.39 -44.95 -0.44
CA GLY A 231 -3.91 -45.80 -1.53
C GLY A 231 -4.35 -45.37 -2.93
N THR A 232 -5.16 -44.30 -3.02
CA THR A 232 -5.70 -43.72 -4.26
C THR A 232 -4.57 -43.29 -5.21
N LEU A 233 -3.45 -42.82 -4.63
CA LEU A 233 -2.26 -42.42 -5.38
C LEU A 233 -1.70 -43.57 -6.23
N LYS A 234 -1.66 -44.80 -5.71
CA LYS A 234 -1.11 -45.98 -6.43
C LYS A 234 -1.97 -46.36 -7.64
N LEU A 235 -3.29 -46.29 -7.51
CA LEU A 235 -4.22 -46.59 -8.60
C LEU A 235 -4.11 -45.57 -9.74
N LEU A 236 -3.97 -44.28 -9.41
CA LEU A 236 -3.87 -43.19 -10.39
C LEU A 236 -2.50 -43.15 -11.10
N LEU A 237 -1.43 -43.59 -10.42
CA LEU A 237 -0.08 -43.66 -10.98
C LEU A 237 0.08 -44.73 -12.07
N THR A 238 -0.78 -45.74 -12.16
CA THR A 238 -0.71 -46.78 -13.21
C THR A 238 -0.99 -46.25 -14.63
N GLN A 239 -1.53 -45.02 -14.77
CA GLN A 239 -1.96 -44.47 -16.07
C GLN A 239 -1.13 -43.23 -16.47
N PRO A 240 -0.02 -43.37 -17.23
CA PRO A 240 0.95 -42.30 -17.48
C PRO A 240 0.37 -41.07 -18.19
N LYS A 241 -0.54 -41.24 -19.17
CA LYS A 241 -1.21 -40.10 -19.85
C LYS A 241 -2.14 -39.31 -18.92
N LYS A 242 -2.60 -39.89 -17.81
CA LYS A 242 -3.49 -39.22 -16.84
C LYS A 242 -2.74 -38.56 -15.67
N ARG A 243 -1.42 -38.75 -15.55
CA ARG A 243 -0.62 -38.22 -14.42
C ARG A 243 -0.54 -36.70 -14.37
N SER A 244 -0.33 -36.01 -15.51
CA SER A 244 -0.34 -34.53 -15.52
C SER A 244 -1.74 -33.96 -15.30
N PHE A 245 -2.76 -34.64 -15.83
CA PHE A 245 -4.16 -34.28 -15.60
C PHE A 245 -4.55 -34.42 -14.11
N TYR A 246 -4.03 -35.45 -13.44
CA TYR A 246 -4.17 -35.62 -12.01
C TYR A 246 -3.55 -34.45 -11.23
N LEU A 247 -2.29 -34.08 -11.52
CA LEU A 247 -1.61 -32.98 -10.83
C LEU A 247 -2.34 -31.64 -11.05
N GLN A 248 -2.88 -31.40 -12.25
CA GLN A 248 -3.70 -30.23 -12.53
C GLN A 248 -4.98 -30.21 -11.70
N ARG A 249 -5.70 -31.34 -11.63
CA ARG A 249 -6.91 -31.45 -10.81
C ARG A 249 -6.62 -31.24 -9.34
N LEU A 250 -5.50 -31.78 -8.85
CA LEU A 250 -5.05 -31.64 -7.48
C LEU A 250 -4.74 -30.17 -7.15
N CYS A 251 -3.99 -29.50 -8.02
CA CYS A 251 -3.70 -28.07 -7.92
C CYS A 251 -4.97 -27.22 -7.81
N VAL A 252 -5.94 -27.42 -8.71
CA VAL A 252 -7.23 -26.68 -8.69
C VAL A 252 -8.03 -26.97 -7.41
N GLN A 253 -8.05 -28.22 -6.95
CA GLN A 253 -8.75 -28.59 -5.71
C GLN A 253 -8.12 -27.93 -4.48
N TYR A 254 -6.79 -27.94 -4.38
CA TYR A 254 -6.06 -27.36 -3.25
C TYR A 254 -6.22 -25.84 -3.24
N PHE A 255 -6.09 -25.21 -4.40
CA PHE A 255 -6.34 -23.79 -4.59
C PHE A 255 -7.76 -23.40 -4.18
N LYS A 256 -8.78 -24.09 -4.70
CA LYS A 256 -10.18 -23.82 -4.34
C LYS A 256 -10.43 -23.94 -2.84
N ARG A 257 -9.86 -24.96 -2.19
CA ARG A 257 -10.01 -25.17 -0.74
C ARG A 257 -9.38 -24.02 0.05
N LEU A 258 -8.17 -23.59 -0.32
CA LEU A 258 -7.48 -22.47 0.32
C LEU A 258 -8.20 -21.14 0.12
N VAL A 259 -8.70 -20.87 -1.09
CA VAL A 259 -9.51 -19.68 -1.38
C VAL A 259 -10.75 -19.63 -0.49
N LEU A 260 -11.48 -20.74 -0.35
CA LEU A 260 -12.64 -20.81 0.54
C LEU A 260 -12.25 -20.60 2.01
N LEU A 261 -11.13 -21.18 2.46
CA LEU A 261 -10.62 -20.99 3.83
C LEU A 261 -10.20 -19.55 4.13
N LEU A 262 -9.92 -18.72 3.13
CA LEU A 262 -9.60 -17.30 3.30
C LEU A 262 -10.85 -16.41 3.16
N ILE A 263 -11.68 -16.62 2.15
CA ILE A 263 -12.85 -15.78 1.88
C ILE A 263 -13.91 -15.93 2.98
N ILE A 264 -14.15 -17.16 3.46
CA ILE A 264 -15.17 -17.42 4.49
C ILE A 264 -14.90 -16.64 5.78
N PRO A 265 -13.68 -16.59 6.34
CA PRO A 265 -13.40 -15.75 7.51
C PRO A 265 -13.19 -14.26 7.19
N LEU A 266 -12.73 -13.88 6.00
CA LEU A 266 -12.59 -12.46 5.63
C LEU A 266 -13.93 -11.74 5.49
N THR A 267 -14.93 -12.41 4.92
CA THR A 267 -16.27 -11.84 4.71
C THR A 267 -16.91 -11.34 6.01
N PRO A 268 -17.04 -12.14 7.09
CA PRO A 268 -17.59 -11.66 8.35
C PRO A 268 -16.70 -10.60 8.99
N VAL A 269 -15.37 -10.63 8.85
CA VAL A 269 -14.51 -9.54 9.36
C VAL A 269 -14.90 -8.22 8.71
N PHE A 270 -14.95 -8.17 7.37
CA PHE A 270 -15.41 -6.98 6.64
C PHE A 270 -16.81 -6.53 7.08
N LEU A 271 -17.74 -7.48 7.24
CA LEU A 271 -19.10 -7.17 7.68
C LEU A 271 -19.12 -6.59 9.10
N PHE A 272 -18.37 -7.17 10.04
CA PHE A 272 -18.34 -6.72 11.44
C PHE A 272 -17.63 -5.38 11.61
N THR A 273 -16.49 -5.19 10.98
CA THR A 273 -15.72 -3.95 11.14
C THR A 273 -16.35 -2.80 10.35
N GLY A 274 -16.87 -3.06 9.15
CA GLY A 274 -17.52 -2.02 8.33
C GLY A 274 -18.93 -1.62 8.79
N ALA A 275 -19.59 -2.42 9.63
CA ALA A 275 -20.93 -2.09 10.13
C ALA A 275 -20.95 -0.86 11.06
N ALA A 276 -19.85 -0.58 11.76
CA ALA A 276 -19.73 0.58 12.65
C ALA A 276 -19.87 1.90 11.89
N ASP A 277 -19.19 2.01 10.73
CA ASP A 277 -19.13 3.23 9.93
C ASP A 277 -20.02 3.18 8.69
N ARG A 278 -20.96 2.22 8.65
CA ARG A 278 -21.92 2.02 7.55
C ARG A 278 -21.26 1.91 6.17
N TYR A 279 -20.01 1.42 6.12
CA TYR A 279 -19.20 1.30 4.92
C TYR A 279 -18.94 2.65 4.20
N ALA A 280 -18.84 3.76 4.94
CA ALA A 280 -18.56 5.09 4.36
C ALA A 280 -17.22 5.14 3.59
N GLU A 281 -16.23 4.34 3.98
CA GLU A 281 -14.86 4.41 3.47
C GLU A 281 -14.60 3.56 2.20
N VAL A 282 -15.63 2.97 1.60
CA VAL A 282 -15.50 2.14 0.38
C VAL A 282 -14.85 2.88 -0.78
N ASP A 283 -15.25 4.14 -0.95
CA ASP A 283 -14.78 5.02 -2.02
C ASP A 283 -13.69 6.00 -1.55
N ALA A 284 -13.13 5.81 -0.35
CA ALA A 284 -12.08 6.65 0.19
C ALA A 284 -10.92 6.77 -0.83
N PRO A 285 -10.34 7.98 -1.00
CA PRO A 285 -9.19 8.15 -1.88
C PRO A 285 -7.98 7.40 -1.31
N MET A 286 -7.27 6.68 -2.17
CA MET A 286 -6.05 5.95 -1.83
C MET A 286 -5.00 6.19 -2.91
N LEU A 287 -3.76 6.39 -2.49
CA LEU A 287 -2.64 6.57 -3.41
C LEU A 287 -2.14 5.23 -3.95
N ALA A 288 -1.98 5.14 -5.26
CA ALA A 288 -1.35 3.99 -5.90
C ALA A 288 -0.75 4.36 -7.26
N TYR A 289 0.14 3.50 -7.75
CA TYR A 289 0.72 3.65 -9.08
C TYR A 289 -0.18 3.05 -10.17
N SER A 290 -1.17 3.84 -10.63
CA SER A 290 -2.18 3.43 -11.61
C SER A 290 -1.58 2.94 -12.95
N LYS A 291 -0.54 3.63 -13.45
CA LYS A 291 0.19 3.24 -14.67
C LYS A 291 0.79 1.84 -14.54
N GLY A 292 1.14 1.43 -13.32
CA GLY A 292 1.69 0.11 -13.05
C GLY A 292 0.75 -1.06 -13.32
N PHE A 293 -0.56 -0.84 -13.43
CA PHE A 293 -1.51 -1.88 -13.85
C PHE A 293 -1.40 -2.23 -15.34
N THR A 294 -0.86 -1.31 -16.16
CA THR A 294 -0.80 -1.46 -17.63
C THR A 294 0.61 -1.41 -18.19
N SER A 295 1.59 -0.94 -17.42
CA SER A 295 3.00 -0.82 -17.81
C SER A 295 3.91 -1.70 -16.96
N PHE A 296 5.02 -2.14 -17.57
CA PHE A 296 6.14 -2.79 -16.87
C PHE A 296 7.14 -1.80 -16.27
N GLU A 297 7.02 -0.51 -16.61
CA GLU A 297 7.81 0.56 -16.00
C GLU A 297 7.49 0.62 -14.50
N GLY A 298 8.53 0.54 -13.67
CA GLY A 298 8.42 0.68 -12.22
C GLY A 298 8.62 2.13 -11.76
N LEU A 299 8.43 2.32 -10.47
CA LEU A 299 8.81 3.50 -9.71
C LEU A 299 10.16 3.29 -9.02
N ASP A 300 10.68 4.37 -8.43
CA ASP A 300 11.82 4.25 -7.53
C ASP A 300 11.40 3.49 -6.27
N ASN A 301 12.24 2.54 -5.86
CA ASN A 301 12.03 1.82 -4.61
C ASN A 301 12.32 2.75 -3.43
N GLN A 302 11.27 3.10 -2.69
CA GLN A 302 11.39 3.99 -1.54
C GLN A 302 11.30 3.26 -0.20
N ILE A 303 11.36 1.91 -0.16
CA ILE A 303 11.18 1.14 1.09
C ILE A 303 12.24 1.44 2.15
N GLU A 304 13.51 1.61 1.77
CA GLU A 304 14.57 1.95 2.73
C GLU A 304 14.45 3.41 3.20
N LYS A 305 14.11 4.32 2.28
CA LYS A 305 13.75 5.72 2.57
C LYS A 305 12.43 5.88 3.31
N THR A 306 11.65 4.82 3.50
CA THR A 306 10.37 4.89 4.20
C THR A 306 10.48 4.27 5.57
N ASN A 307 11.07 3.09 5.77
CA ASN A 307 11.00 2.46 7.10
C ASN A 307 11.78 3.19 8.21
N LEU A 308 12.83 3.94 7.90
CA LEU A 308 13.68 4.61 8.90
C LEU A 308 14.20 5.94 8.33
N ILE A 309 13.59 7.06 8.73
CA ILE A 309 14.24 8.38 8.63
C ILE A 309 14.17 9.03 10.02
N TYR A 310 15.33 9.40 10.57
CA TYR A 310 15.48 10.05 11.88
C TYR A 310 14.91 9.27 13.09
N ASN A 311 15.01 7.93 13.09
CA ASN A 311 14.52 7.04 14.17
C ASN A 311 12.99 7.02 14.36
N GLU A 312 12.21 7.48 13.38
CA GLU A 312 10.76 7.32 13.37
C GLU A 312 10.34 6.37 12.24
N GLU A 313 9.49 5.38 12.57
CA GLU A 313 8.90 4.47 11.59
C GLU A 313 7.89 5.22 10.71
N LYS A 314 8.13 5.29 9.38
CA LYS A 314 7.14 5.82 8.43
C LYS A 314 6.10 4.73 8.18
N GLU A 315 4.95 4.98 8.74
CA GLU A 315 3.75 4.22 8.47
C GLU A 315 3.10 4.79 7.21
N ILE A 316 3.50 4.29 6.02
CA ILE A 316 2.89 4.71 4.76
C ILE A 316 1.51 4.06 4.62
N TYR A 317 0.52 4.62 5.30
CA TYR A 317 -0.86 4.21 5.14
C TYR A 317 -1.65 5.40 4.62
N PHE A 318 -2.52 5.13 3.64
CA PHE A 318 -3.57 6.04 3.22
C PHE A 318 -3.16 7.50 2.96
N PHE A 319 -1.94 7.72 2.45
CA PHE A 319 -1.36 9.03 2.10
C PHE A 319 -0.76 9.84 3.26
N HIS A 320 -0.84 9.40 4.52
CA HIS A 320 -0.22 10.10 5.65
C HIS A 320 1.28 9.75 5.75
N THR A 321 2.05 10.13 4.73
CA THR A 321 3.49 10.25 4.91
C THR A 321 3.75 11.35 5.93
N ARG A 322 4.40 11.00 7.06
CA ARG A 322 5.07 12.03 7.87
C ARG A 322 6.05 12.74 6.94
N ILE A 323 5.99 14.06 6.89
CA ILE A 323 6.95 14.91 6.18
C ILE A 323 7.97 15.38 7.22
N SER A 324 9.24 15.06 7.01
CA SER A 324 10.33 15.45 7.91
C SER A 324 10.64 16.90 7.63
N PRO A 325 10.73 17.74 8.68
CA PRO A 325 11.19 19.12 8.53
C PRO A 325 12.59 19.23 7.93
N TRP A 326 13.40 18.16 8.00
CA TRP A 326 14.83 18.16 7.66
C TRP A 326 15.12 17.71 6.22
N ASN A 327 14.28 16.85 5.64
CA ASN A 327 14.38 16.49 4.22
C ASN A 327 13.00 16.15 3.62
N PRO A 328 12.19 17.19 3.37
CA PRO A 328 10.77 17.00 3.07
C PRO A 328 10.51 16.42 1.66
N GLY A 329 11.45 16.56 0.71
CA GLY A 329 11.39 15.93 -0.62
C GLY A 329 11.43 14.39 -0.63
N ASP A 330 11.97 13.74 0.39
CA ASP A 330 11.98 12.27 0.52
C ASP A 330 10.62 11.69 0.99
N MET A 331 9.66 12.57 1.29
CA MET A 331 8.45 12.21 2.04
C MET A 331 7.14 12.47 1.32
N GLU A 332 7.19 13.06 0.13
CA GLU A 332 6.02 13.30 -0.70
C GLU A 332 5.77 12.16 -1.72
N PRO A 333 4.51 11.94 -2.15
CA PRO A 333 4.16 11.04 -3.24
C PRO A 333 5.08 11.22 -4.45
N GLN A 334 5.48 10.12 -5.07
CA GLN A 334 6.15 10.20 -6.37
C GLN A 334 5.19 10.82 -7.40
N PRO A 335 5.66 11.69 -8.31
CA PRO A 335 4.81 12.43 -9.24
C PRO A 335 3.93 11.56 -10.15
N GLU A 336 4.29 10.29 -10.35
CA GLU A 336 3.58 9.33 -11.18
C GLU A 336 2.47 8.59 -10.41
N MET A 337 2.36 8.75 -9.09
CA MET A 337 1.29 8.18 -8.30
C MET A 337 -0.02 8.95 -8.50
N GLU A 338 -1.14 8.22 -8.49
CA GLU A 338 -2.47 8.79 -8.68
C GLU A 338 -3.42 8.36 -7.56
N ILE A 339 -4.51 9.11 -7.42
CA ILE A 339 -5.55 8.84 -6.44
C ILE A 339 -6.55 7.86 -7.07
N LEU A 340 -6.70 6.70 -6.43
CA LEU A 340 -7.66 5.65 -6.80
C LEU A 340 -8.69 5.46 -5.69
N PRO A 341 -9.94 5.09 -6.01
CA PRO A 341 -10.88 4.59 -5.02
C PRO A 341 -10.34 3.35 -4.30
N PHE A 342 -10.50 3.30 -2.97
CA PHE A 342 -9.95 2.25 -2.12
C PHE A 342 -10.39 0.84 -2.55
N TRP A 343 -11.66 0.65 -2.92
CA TRP A 343 -12.14 -0.64 -3.42
C TRP A 343 -11.38 -1.17 -4.65
N LYS A 344 -10.89 -0.29 -5.55
CA LYS A 344 -10.12 -0.71 -6.73
C LYS A 344 -8.77 -1.28 -6.33
N ALA A 345 -8.10 -0.64 -5.37
CA ALA A 345 -6.84 -1.12 -4.83
C ALA A 345 -7.02 -2.48 -4.13
N LEU A 346 -8.05 -2.63 -3.28
CA LEU A 346 -8.34 -3.91 -2.61
C LEU A 346 -8.74 -5.03 -3.57
N LEU A 347 -9.46 -4.71 -4.65
CA LEU A 347 -9.75 -5.67 -5.70
C LEU A 347 -8.47 -6.16 -6.38
N ALA A 348 -7.55 -5.24 -6.72
CA ALA A 348 -6.25 -5.60 -7.29
C ALA A 348 -5.40 -6.45 -6.32
N CYS A 349 -5.42 -6.12 -5.02
CA CYS A 349 -4.77 -6.91 -3.97
C CYS A 349 -5.35 -8.33 -3.90
N THR A 350 -6.68 -8.47 -4.02
CA THR A 350 -7.37 -9.76 -3.98
C THR A 350 -6.99 -10.62 -5.19
N LEU A 351 -6.95 -10.04 -6.39
CA LEU A 351 -6.52 -10.73 -7.60
C LEU A 351 -5.06 -11.18 -7.50
N PHE A 352 -4.17 -10.30 -7.01
CA PHE A 352 -2.77 -10.63 -6.81
C PHE A 352 -2.58 -11.74 -5.77
N THR A 353 -3.32 -11.66 -4.65
CA THR A 353 -3.34 -12.69 -3.60
C THR A 353 -3.72 -14.06 -4.16
N ALA A 354 -4.70 -14.12 -5.07
CA ALA A 354 -5.08 -15.38 -5.71
C ALA A 354 -3.94 -15.98 -6.54
N VAL A 355 -3.22 -15.16 -7.32
CA VAL A 355 -2.07 -15.61 -8.10
C VAL A 355 -0.92 -16.07 -7.19
N LEU A 356 -0.64 -15.31 -6.13
CA LEU A 356 0.39 -15.67 -5.15
C LEU A 356 0.05 -16.97 -4.40
N LEU A 357 -1.22 -17.16 -4.02
CA LEU A 357 -1.69 -18.40 -3.40
C LEU A 357 -1.54 -19.59 -4.34
N MET A 358 -1.86 -19.42 -5.63
CA MET A 358 -1.66 -20.44 -6.65
C MET A 358 -0.17 -20.81 -6.76
N PHE A 359 0.73 -19.83 -6.77
CA PHE A 359 2.18 -20.05 -6.76
C PHE A 359 2.61 -20.91 -5.57
N TYR A 360 2.15 -20.60 -4.35
CA TYR A 360 2.48 -21.42 -3.18
C TYR A 360 1.91 -22.84 -3.24
N VAL A 361 0.70 -23.04 -3.76
CA VAL A 361 0.13 -24.39 -3.99
C VAL A 361 1.03 -25.18 -4.96
N ILE A 362 1.44 -24.56 -6.06
CA ILE A 362 2.33 -25.18 -7.04
C ILE A 362 3.69 -25.51 -6.43
N LEU A 363 4.24 -24.63 -5.57
CA LEU A 363 5.49 -24.87 -4.83
C LEU A 363 5.41 -26.12 -3.96
N GLN A 364 4.32 -26.27 -3.20
CA GLN A 364 4.09 -27.46 -2.37
C GLN A 364 3.97 -28.74 -3.22
N LEU A 365 3.24 -28.66 -4.33
CA LEU A 365 3.08 -29.79 -5.25
C LEU A 365 4.41 -30.20 -5.90
N PHE A 366 5.24 -29.23 -6.27
CA PHE A 366 6.55 -29.49 -6.85
C PHE A 366 7.44 -30.30 -5.89
N PHE A 367 7.54 -29.89 -4.63
CA PHE A 367 8.32 -30.63 -3.64
C PHE A 367 7.70 -31.99 -3.30
N HIS A 368 6.38 -32.12 -3.35
CA HIS A 368 5.73 -33.42 -3.18
C HIS A 368 6.03 -34.38 -4.35
N VAL A 369 6.15 -33.87 -5.58
CA VAL A 369 6.59 -34.68 -6.72
C VAL A 369 8.05 -35.11 -6.53
N LEU A 370 8.91 -34.26 -5.98
CA LEU A 370 10.32 -34.57 -5.74
C LEU A 370 10.51 -35.59 -4.60
N LEU A 371 9.90 -35.35 -3.45
CA LEU A 371 10.14 -36.10 -2.22
C LEU A 371 8.95 -37.01 -1.90
N ALA A 372 9.23 -38.31 -1.67
CA ALA A 372 8.21 -39.28 -1.33
C ALA A 372 7.57 -39.02 0.05
N ASN A 373 8.37 -38.56 1.02
CA ASN A 373 7.90 -38.25 2.36
C ASN A 373 7.16 -36.89 2.38
N PRO A 374 5.86 -36.85 2.74
CA PRO A 374 5.07 -35.61 2.77
C PRO A 374 5.61 -34.55 3.74
N ILE A 375 6.15 -34.96 4.89
CA ILE A 375 6.72 -34.04 5.88
C ILE A 375 8.00 -33.41 5.31
N ALA A 376 8.87 -34.22 4.68
CA ALA A 376 10.10 -33.72 4.06
C ALA A 376 9.78 -32.77 2.89
N ALA A 377 8.76 -33.07 2.09
CA ALA A 377 8.29 -32.19 1.02
C ALA A 377 7.83 -30.83 1.55
N ALA A 378 6.97 -30.82 2.57
CA ALA A 378 6.49 -29.59 3.19
C ALA A 378 7.62 -28.77 3.82
N ALA A 379 8.56 -29.43 4.52
CA ALA A 379 9.72 -28.79 5.12
C ALA A 379 10.64 -28.17 4.05
N ALA A 380 10.90 -28.86 2.94
CA ALA A 380 11.70 -28.35 1.84
C ALA A 380 11.05 -27.14 1.15
N ALA A 381 9.72 -27.17 0.96
CA ALA A 381 8.98 -26.05 0.40
C ALA A 381 9.01 -24.82 1.31
N LEU A 382 8.80 -25.01 2.62
CA LEU A 382 8.93 -23.92 3.61
C LEU A 382 10.34 -23.36 3.65
N PHE A 383 11.36 -24.22 3.72
CA PHE A 383 12.75 -23.80 3.73
C PHE A 383 13.08 -22.97 2.48
N THR A 384 12.64 -23.42 1.31
CA THR A 384 12.84 -22.71 0.04
C THR A 384 12.15 -21.35 0.05
N ALA A 385 10.91 -21.29 0.54
CA ALA A 385 10.17 -20.04 0.63
C ALA A 385 10.81 -19.06 1.62
N PHE A 386 11.17 -19.50 2.83
CA PHE A 386 11.84 -18.66 3.83
C PHE A 386 13.22 -18.20 3.37
N ALA A 387 14.01 -19.07 2.74
CA ALA A 387 15.30 -18.70 2.16
C ALA A 387 15.12 -17.65 1.05
N GLY A 388 14.15 -17.86 0.16
CA GLY A 388 13.80 -16.89 -0.88
C GLY A 388 13.40 -15.54 -0.28
N ILE A 389 12.52 -15.56 0.72
CA ILE A 389 12.06 -14.39 1.47
C ILE A 389 13.20 -13.61 2.14
N PHE A 390 14.15 -14.32 2.74
CA PHE A 390 15.31 -13.75 3.42
C PHE A 390 16.29 -13.12 2.44
N LEU A 391 16.48 -13.75 1.27
CA LEU A 391 17.38 -13.26 0.22
C LEU A 391 16.78 -12.09 -0.57
N SER A 392 15.45 -11.95 -0.59
CA SER A 392 14.72 -10.86 -1.26
C SER A 392 13.98 -9.96 -0.26
N PRO A 393 14.68 -9.18 0.57
CA PRO A 393 14.03 -8.16 1.37
C PRO A 393 13.43 -7.07 0.46
N PRO A 394 12.24 -6.52 0.79
CA PRO A 394 11.57 -5.50 -0.04
C PRO A 394 12.44 -4.27 -0.36
N GLN A 395 13.35 -3.89 0.54
CA GLN A 395 14.32 -2.81 0.36
C GLN A 395 15.22 -3.01 -0.86
N LYS A 396 15.47 -4.27 -1.25
CA LYS A 396 16.35 -4.61 -2.38
C LYS A 396 15.56 -5.10 -3.59
N ALA A 397 14.26 -4.82 -3.68
CA ALA A 397 13.40 -5.34 -4.74
C ALA A 397 13.86 -4.98 -6.17
N THR A 398 14.49 -3.82 -6.35
CA THR A 398 15.03 -3.33 -7.63
C THR A 398 16.39 -3.94 -8.00
N ALA A 399 17.03 -4.69 -7.10
CA ALA A 399 18.26 -5.41 -7.45
C ALA A 399 17.94 -6.49 -8.49
N VAL A 400 18.82 -6.66 -9.49
CA VAL A 400 18.58 -7.52 -10.67
C VAL A 400 18.10 -8.93 -10.30
N TYR A 401 18.69 -9.54 -9.27
CA TYR A 401 18.31 -10.89 -8.84
C TYR A 401 16.95 -10.94 -8.11
N ASN A 402 16.52 -9.84 -7.49
CA ASN A 402 15.22 -9.73 -6.81
C ASN A 402 14.09 -9.38 -7.78
N LEU A 403 14.40 -8.75 -8.92
CA LEU A 403 13.41 -8.45 -9.96
C LEU A 403 12.73 -9.71 -10.49
N VAL A 404 13.46 -10.82 -10.58
CA VAL A 404 12.97 -12.11 -11.09
C VAL A 404 12.61 -13.10 -9.98
N ASN A 405 12.84 -12.75 -8.71
CA ASN A 405 12.51 -13.62 -7.59
C ASN A 405 11.03 -13.44 -7.19
N PRO A 406 10.17 -14.47 -7.30
CA PRO A 406 8.75 -14.35 -6.95
C PRO A 406 8.51 -14.03 -5.47
N PHE A 407 9.45 -14.35 -4.57
CA PHE A 407 9.33 -14.07 -3.13
C PHE A 407 9.54 -12.58 -2.78
N THR A 408 10.10 -11.79 -3.69
CA THR A 408 10.18 -10.32 -3.58
C THR A 408 8.78 -9.71 -3.51
N TYR A 409 7.83 -10.27 -4.27
CA TYR A 409 6.48 -9.73 -4.47
C TYR A 409 5.44 -10.36 -3.53
N ARG A 410 5.86 -10.91 -2.39
CA ARG A 410 4.97 -11.63 -1.47
C ARG A 410 3.89 -10.75 -0.81
N ASN A 411 4.06 -9.43 -0.81
CA ASN A 411 3.11 -8.50 -0.23
C ASN A 411 2.20 -7.92 -1.35
N PRO A 412 0.90 -8.30 -1.39
CA PRO A 412 -0.02 -7.84 -2.42
C PRO A 412 -0.23 -6.33 -2.40
N VAL A 413 -0.22 -5.72 -1.20
CA VAL A 413 -0.40 -4.27 -1.04
C VAL A 413 0.76 -3.52 -1.67
N TYR A 414 2.00 -3.91 -1.37
CA TYR A 414 3.17 -3.24 -1.94
C TYR A 414 3.27 -3.39 -3.47
N ALA A 415 2.83 -4.52 -4.01
CA ALA A 415 2.77 -4.73 -5.46
C ALA A 415 1.71 -3.83 -6.14
N VAL A 416 0.58 -3.59 -5.49
CA VAL A 416 -0.50 -2.75 -6.01
C VAL A 416 -0.20 -1.26 -5.87
N THR A 417 0.36 -0.84 -4.74
CA THR A 417 0.68 0.58 -4.52
C THR A 417 1.94 1.03 -5.26
N GLY A 418 2.86 0.10 -5.56
CA GLY A 418 4.12 0.38 -6.25
C GLY A 418 5.30 0.72 -5.32
N TYR A 419 5.14 0.59 -4.00
CA TYR A 419 6.18 1.02 -3.04
C TYR A 419 7.51 0.27 -3.16
N ILE A 420 7.48 -1.00 -3.56
CA ILE A 420 8.70 -1.81 -3.79
C ILE A 420 9.49 -1.37 -5.03
N GLY A 421 8.95 -0.50 -5.88
CA GLY A 421 9.54 -0.08 -7.14
C GLY A 421 8.90 -0.76 -8.36
N PRO A 422 9.06 -2.09 -8.56
CA PRO A 422 8.46 -2.76 -9.70
C PRO A 422 6.93 -2.59 -9.78
N SER A 423 6.42 -2.49 -11.00
CA SER A 423 5.00 -2.28 -11.24
C SER A 423 4.14 -3.49 -10.88
N TYR A 424 2.85 -3.26 -10.64
CA TYR A 424 1.88 -4.33 -10.43
C TYR A 424 1.94 -5.39 -11.55
N LEU A 425 1.95 -4.96 -12.81
CA LEU A 425 2.00 -5.86 -13.96
C LEU A 425 3.29 -6.67 -13.98
N TRP A 426 4.43 -6.07 -13.63
CA TRP A 426 5.71 -6.78 -13.49
C TRP A 426 5.63 -7.83 -12.38
N SER A 427 5.23 -7.43 -11.17
CA SER A 427 5.08 -8.33 -10.03
C SER A 427 4.16 -9.51 -10.35
N LEU A 428 3.01 -9.25 -10.97
CA LEU A 428 2.04 -10.26 -11.36
C LEU A 428 2.65 -11.24 -12.37
N THR A 429 3.36 -10.72 -13.36
CA THR A 429 3.99 -11.52 -14.42
C THR A 429 5.08 -12.42 -13.86
N ILE A 430 5.93 -11.93 -12.96
CA ILE A 430 7.01 -12.73 -12.36
C ILE A 430 6.44 -13.87 -11.52
N VAL A 431 5.45 -13.60 -10.66
CA VAL A 431 4.82 -14.64 -9.83
C VAL A 431 4.10 -15.67 -10.70
N ALA A 432 3.34 -15.22 -11.71
CA ALA A 432 2.64 -16.10 -12.62
C ALA A 432 3.60 -16.96 -13.46
N ALA A 433 4.64 -16.35 -14.04
CA ALA A 433 5.65 -17.05 -14.83
C ALA A 433 6.41 -18.08 -13.99
N ALA A 434 6.83 -17.73 -12.77
CA ALA A 434 7.45 -18.66 -11.84
C ALA A 434 6.53 -19.84 -11.51
N GLY A 435 5.24 -19.58 -11.26
CA GLY A 435 4.23 -20.63 -11.05
C GLY A 435 4.08 -21.56 -12.25
N VAL A 436 3.95 -21.01 -13.46
CA VAL A 436 3.81 -21.80 -14.69
C VAL A 436 5.05 -22.67 -14.96
N LEU A 437 6.26 -22.10 -14.83
CA LEU A 437 7.51 -22.83 -15.02
C LEU A 437 7.67 -23.95 -13.99
N LEU A 438 7.37 -23.68 -12.72
CA LEU A 438 7.46 -24.69 -11.66
C LEU A 438 6.43 -25.81 -11.87
N PHE A 439 5.21 -25.47 -12.29
CA PHE A 439 4.17 -26.46 -12.58
C PHE A 439 4.52 -27.33 -13.79
N ALA A 440 5.10 -26.73 -14.84
CA ALA A 440 5.60 -27.46 -16.01
C ALA A 440 6.71 -28.44 -15.61
N ALA A 441 7.67 -27.99 -14.79
CA ALA A 441 8.72 -28.85 -14.24
C ALA A 441 8.14 -30.00 -13.39
N ALA A 442 7.17 -29.71 -12.51
CA ALA A 442 6.49 -30.73 -11.72
C ALA A 442 5.79 -31.77 -12.59
N CYS A 443 5.08 -31.35 -13.65
CA CYS A 443 4.44 -32.25 -14.60
C CYS A 443 5.45 -33.14 -15.35
N LEU A 444 6.58 -32.58 -15.78
CA LEU A 444 7.63 -33.33 -16.48
C LEU A 444 8.27 -34.39 -15.58
N LEU A 445 8.58 -34.03 -14.33
CA LEU A 445 9.14 -34.95 -13.34
C LEU A 445 8.14 -36.05 -12.97
N PHE A 446 6.88 -35.70 -12.74
CA PHE A 446 5.84 -36.65 -12.36
C PHE A 446 5.52 -37.68 -13.46
N ARG A 447 5.68 -37.30 -14.74
CA ARG A 447 5.58 -38.24 -15.87
C ARG A 447 6.70 -39.28 -15.88
N LYS A 448 7.92 -38.89 -15.49
CA LYS A 448 9.11 -39.75 -15.50
C LYS A 448 9.33 -40.56 -14.22
N LYS A 449 8.62 -40.25 -13.14
CA LYS A 449 8.79 -40.93 -11.84
C LYS A 449 8.28 -42.39 -11.88
N ASP A 450 9.14 -43.32 -11.49
CA ASP A 450 8.84 -44.76 -11.41
C ASP A 450 8.03 -45.11 -10.15
N MET A 451 7.18 -46.13 -10.26
CA MET A 451 6.27 -46.54 -9.18
C MET A 451 6.97 -47.18 -7.96
N GLY A 452 8.25 -47.55 -8.08
CA GLY A 452 9.00 -48.28 -7.04
C GLY A 452 9.70 -47.41 -5.99
N SER A 453 9.73 -46.08 -6.15
CA SER A 453 10.47 -45.16 -5.27
C SER A 453 9.56 -44.28 -4.40
N MET A 454 8.31 -44.71 -4.13
CA MET A 454 7.29 -43.91 -3.42
C MET A 454 6.58 -44.69 -2.31
#